data_AF-A0A937VLU9-F1
#
_entry.id   AF-A0A937VLU9-F1
#
_cell.length_a   1.000
_cell.length_b   1.000
_cell.length_c   1.000
_cell.angle_alpha   90.00
_cell.angle_beta   90.00
_cell.angle_gamma   90.00
#
_symmetry.space_group_name_H-M   'P 1'
#
loop_
_entity.id
_entity.type
_entity.pdbx_description
1 polymer ?
#
loop_
_entity_poly.entity_id
_entity_poly.type
_entity_poly.pdbx_seq_one_letter_code
_entity_poly.pdbx_strand_id
1 'polypeptide(L)'
;MRSVSGIIALGVAAILFFSIPSIEVTASRKISLLEYLWIEGHQSDSVAQSEKVQPDSRGNKSGSQLAYIKQYENKQPPCLAAWPRAAHLNNNPDAKYVSFAALKSFILEDRTSEINYYEELFHCVDFAEQVHNNAERAGIKSALVLIGFEDNEIGHALNAFKTTDRGLVYIDCTGMNPEDSFYFSISGDKNKPRRDLVAYVEKGKRYGCISIDNAESLDYSFFVQHTHDCQKLAATIADFNKQVDAFNRALGGRTSLREPEYSRFKAWEATLEAKKQMILESKGKLDNCFKPLGIVETVEIYW
;
A
#
# COMPACT_ATOMS: atom_id res chain seq x y z
N MET A 1 51.27 11.95 -89.67
CA MET A 1 51.13 10.55 -89.19
C MET A 1 52.42 10.19 -88.48
N ARG A 2 52.54 9.80 -87.21
CA ARG A 2 51.59 9.35 -86.17
C ARG A 2 52.06 9.90 -84.81
N SER A 3 51.08 10.14 -83.93
CA SER A 3 51.21 10.55 -82.54
C SER A 3 51.72 9.41 -81.65
N VAL A 4 52.52 9.75 -80.63
CA VAL A 4 52.85 8.89 -79.48
C VAL A 4 52.28 9.57 -78.24
N SER A 5 51.23 8.99 -77.66
CA SER A 5 50.63 9.45 -76.40
C SER A 5 51.11 8.57 -75.24
N GLY A 6 51.81 9.17 -74.28
CA GLY A 6 52.08 8.59 -72.96
C GLY A 6 50.99 8.98 -71.97
N ILE A 7 50.44 8.00 -71.26
CA ILE A 7 49.44 8.19 -70.19
C ILE A 7 50.18 8.17 -68.85
N ILE A 8 50.09 9.27 -68.11
CA ILE A 8 50.49 9.36 -66.70
C ILE A 8 49.26 8.99 -65.85
N ALA A 9 49.35 7.89 -65.10
CA ALA A 9 48.34 7.49 -64.13
C ALA A 9 48.62 8.18 -62.77
N LEU A 10 47.74 9.11 -62.39
CA LEU A 10 47.67 9.69 -61.05
C LEU A 10 46.79 8.79 -60.18
N GLY A 11 47.40 8.10 -59.21
CA GLY A 11 46.69 7.33 -58.20
C GLY A 11 46.05 8.24 -57.16
N VAL A 12 44.72 8.28 -57.13
CA VAL A 12 43.95 8.91 -56.06
C VAL A 12 43.71 7.85 -54.98
N ALA A 13 44.38 7.99 -53.84
CA ALA A 13 44.09 7.21 -52.65
C ALA A 13 42.74 7.68 -52.05
N ALA A 14 41.70 6.88 -52.24
CA ALA A 14 40.41 7.08 -51.59
C ALA A 14 40.51 6.68 -50.10
N ILE A 15 40.59 7.67 -49.22
CA ILE A 15 40.40 7.46 -47.77
C ILE A 15 38.91 7.26 -47.54
N LEU A 16 38.47 6.00 -47.42
CA LEU A 16 37.13 5.64 -46.98
C LEU A 16 37.01 5.97 -45.49
N PHE A 17 36.46 7.15 -45.17
CA PHE A 17 35.89 7.41 -43.85
C PHE A 17 34.63 6.54 -43.69
N PHE A 18 34.77 5.35 -43.11
CA PHE A 18 33.63 4.65 -42.54
C PHE A 18 33.09 5.51 -41.39
N SER A 19 31.99 6.23 -41.66
CA SER A 19 31.22 6.90 -40.63
C SER A 19 30.68 5.81 -39.69
N ILE A 20 31.33 5.62 -38.55
CA ILE A 20 30.85 4.71 -37.51
C ILE A 20 29.50 5.29 -37.05
N PRO A 21 28.38 4.58 -37.22
CA PRO A 21 27.09 5.09 -36.78
C PRO A 21 27.19 5.39 -35.29
N SER A 22 26.94 6.64 -34.92
CA SER A 22 26.79 7.03 -33.52
C SER A 22 25.54 6.36 -32.99
N ILE A 23 25.72 5.33 -32.16
CA ILE A 23 24.61 4.61 -31.53
C ILE A 23 24.27 5.30 -30.21
N GLU A 24 23.00 5.62 -30.01
CA GLU A 24 22.53 6.39 -28.86
C GLU A 24 22.23 5.51 -27.63
N VAL A 25 22.54 6.05 -26.45
CA VAL A 25 22.11 5.52 -25.15
C VAL A 25 21.36 6.63 -24.41
N THR A 26 20.23 6.30 -23.78
CA THR A 26 19.41 7.28 -23.04
C THR A 26 19.53 7.09 -21.53
N ALA A 27 19.34 8.18 -20.79
CA ALA A 27 19.32 8.13 -19.34
C ALA A 27 18.12 7.30 -18.83
N SER A 28 18.37 6.42 -17.86
CA SER A 28 17.31 5.63 -17.22
C SER A 28 16.57 6.46 -16.17
N ARG A 29 15.26 6.30 -16.08
CA ARG A 29 14.42 7.03 -15.11
C ARG A 29 14.28 6.23 -13.81
N LYS A 30 14.39 6.94 -12.69
CA LYS A 30 14.04 6.37 -11.37
C LYS A 30 12.56 5.98 -11.36
N ILE A 31 12.25 4.99 -10.55
CA ILE A 31 10.88 4.76 -10.12
C ILE A 31 10.67 5.66 -8.91
N SER A 32 9.91 6.75 -9.09
CA SER A 32 9.40 7.54 -7.96
C SER A 32 8.23 6.79 -7.34
N LEU A 33 8.46 6.13 -6.22
CA LEU A 33 7.43 5.52 -5.37
C LEU A 33 7.60 5.97 -3.91
N LEU A 34 8.35 7.04 -3.68
CA LEU A 34 8.78 7.46 -2.33
C LEU A 34 7.61 7.71 -1.36
N GLU A 35 6.37 7.82 -1.84
CA GLU A 35 5.17 7.99 -1.01
C GLU A 35 4.07 6.93 -1.25
N TYR A 36 4.28 5.93 -2.13
CA TYR A 36 3.23 4.97 -2.50
C TYR A 36 3.29 3.62 -1.76
N LEU A 37 4.39 3.33 -1.07
CA LEU A 37 4.57 2.05 -0.40
C LEU A 37 4.22 2.07 1.08
N TRP A 38 3.94 3.22 1.65
CA TRP A 38 3.43 3.28 3.02
C TRP A 38 2.39 4.38 3.01
N ILE A 39 1.12 3.99 2.85
CA ILE A 39 0.07 4.92 3.27
C ILE A 39 0.19 4.95 4.79
N GLU A 40 0.52 6.13 5.32
CA GLU A 40 0.59 6.29 6.75
C GLU A 40 -0.78 5.94 7.34
N GLY A 41 -0.79 4.99 8.28
CA GLY A 41 -1.87 4.93 9.24
C GLY A 41 -1.72 6.16 10.11
N HIS A 42 -2.75 7.01 10.17
CA HIS A 42 -2.69 8.27 10.89
C HIS A 42 -2.26 8.05 12.34
N GLN A 43 -1.11 8.61 12.68
CA GLN A 43 -0.65 8.93 14.01
C GLN A 43 0.30 10.12 13.88
N SER A 44 0.13 11.10 14.77
CA SER A 44 1.07 12.20 14.95
C SER A 44 2.48 11.65 15.24
N ASP A 45 3.47 12.21 14.55
CA ASP A 45 4.86 11.76 14.57
C ASP A 45 5.42 11.61 15.99
N SER A 46 5.63 10.36 16.44
CA SER A 46 6.85 10.01 17.17
C SER A 46 7.12 8.51 17.17
N VAL A 47 8.41 8.18 17.00
CA VAL A 47 9.06 6.89 17.27
C VAL A 47 9.00 5.81 16.19
N ALA A 48 9.97 5.87 15.28
CA ALA A 48 10.49 4.69 14.60
C ALA A 48 11.40 3.91 15.56
N GLN A 49 11.05 2.66 15.89
CA GLN A 49 12.03 1.66 16.34
C GLN A 49 11.83 0.34 15.62
N SER A 50 12.96 -0.17 15.11
CA SER A 50 13.13 -1.43 14.42
C SER A 50 12.96 -2.61 15.38
N GLU A 51 12.20 -3.62 14.99
CA GLU A 51 12.10 -4.86 15.77
C GLU A 51 12.44 -6.09 14.94
N LYS A 52 13.35 -6.91 15.48
CA LYS A 52 13.74 -8.21 14.94
C LYS A 52 12.69 -9.23 15.30
N VAL A 53 11.98 -9.77 14.30
CA VAL A 53 11.03 -10.87 14.48
C VAL A 53 11.80 -12.17 14.71
N GLN A 54 11.66 -12.77 15.90
CA GLN A 54 11.96 -14.18 16.13
C GLN A 54 10.68 -15.02 15.87
N PRO A 55 10.79 -16.19 15.23
CA PRO A 55 9.62 -17.04 14.97
C PRO A 55 9.28 -17.89 16.20
N ASP A 56 8.09 -17.72 16.80
CA ASP A 56 7.55 -18.71 17.74
C ASP A 56 6.78 -19.78 16.94
N SER A 57 7.35 -20.98 16.95
CA SER A 57 6.77 -22.21 16.44
C SER A 57 5.98 -22.92 17.55
N ARG A 58 4.72 -22.54 17.77
CA ARG A 58 3.77 -23.39 18.52
C ARG A 58 2.39 -23.35 17.89
N GLY A 59 2.04 -24.47 17.27
CA GLY A 59 0.68 -24.72 16.84
C GLY A 59 -0.28 -24.93 18.01
N ASN A 60 -1.56 -24.72 17.70
CA ASN A 60 -2.74 -25.46 18.15
C ASN A 60 -3.82 -24.64 18.91
N LYS A 61 -5.06 -24.86 18.43
CA LYS A 61 -6.38 -24.73 19.06
C LYS A 61 -7.09 -23.37 19.05
N SER A 62 -8.15 -23.33 18.23
CA SER A 62 -9.24 -22.36 18.10
C SER A 62 -10.11 -22.20 19.36
N GLY A 63 -9.50 -22.06 20.55
CA GLY A 63 -10.21 -22.14 21.84
C GLY A 63 -10.04 -20.97 22.80
N SER A 64 -9.27 -19.92 22.49
CA SER A 64 -8.96 -18.84 23.45
C SER A 64 -9.08 -17.41 22.92
N GLN A 65 -9.69 -17.20 21.74
CA GLN A 65 -9.68 -15.91 21.04
C GLN A 65 -10.58 -14.80 21.66
N LEU A 66 -11.31 -15.07 22.75
CA LEU A 66 -12.37 -14.18 23.25
C LEU A 66 -12.15 -13.58 24.65
N ALA A 67 -11.09 -13.94 25.39
CA ALA A 67 -10.92 -13.45 26.77
C ALA A 67 -10.51 -11.98 26.87
N TYR A 68 -9.97 -11.38 25.80
CA TYR A 68 -9.52 -9.98 25.77
C TYR A 68 -10.47 -9.04 25.02
N ILE A 69 -11.45 -9.58 24.31
CA ILE A 69 -12.42 -8.80 23.56
C ILE A 69 -13.62 -8.57 24.47
N LYS A 70 -13.88 -7.32 24.83
CA LYS A 70 -15.14 -6.96 25.51
C LYS A 70 -16.20 -6.73 24.46
N GLN A 71 -17.37 -7.32 24.65
CA GLN A 71 -18.50 -7.13 23.73
C GLN A 71 -19.70 -6.61 24.51
N TYR A 72 -20.41 -5.68 23.90
CA TYR A 72 -21.57 -5.03 24.46
C TYR A 72 -22.70 -5.06 23.43
N GLU A 73 -23.84 -5.64 23.78
CA GLU A 73 -25.04 -5.65 22.93
C GLU A 73 -25.98 -4.53 23.35
N ASN A 74 -26.52 -3.79 22.37
CA ASN A 74 -27.48 -2.71 22.60
C ASN A 74 -26.96 -1.65 23.58
N LYS A 75 -25.65 -1.37 23.53
CA LYS A 75 -25.02 -0.31 24.32
C LYS A 75 -24.33 0.67 23.39
N GLN A 76 -24.53 1.94 23.68
CA GLN A 76 -23.77 3.01 23.03
C GLN A 76 -22.32 2.98 23.53
N PRO A 77 -21.33 3.23 22.65
CA PRO A 77 -19.94 3.39 23.06
C PRO A 77 -19.80 4.63 23.97
N PRO A 78 -18.84 4.62 24.90
CA PRO A 78 -18.61 5.75 25.79
C PRO A 78 -18.11 6.97 24.99
N CYS A 79 -18.41 8.17 25.49
CA CYS A 79 -17.68 9.37 25.08
C CYS A 79 -16.27 9.28 25.69
N LEU A 80 -15.23 9.15 24.87
CA LEU A 80 -13.86 9.24 25.36
C LEU A 80 -13.45 10.71 25.42
N ALA A 81 -12.68 11.09 26.45
CA ALA A 81 -12.23 12.48 26.65
C ALA A 81 -11.41 13.03 25.47
N ALA A 82 -10.81 12.15 24.68
CA ALA A 82 -10.07 12.48 23.47
C ALA A 82 -10.95 12.86 22.27
N TRP A 83 -12.29 12.71 22.37
CA TRP A 83 -13.20 12.91 21.24
C TRP A 83 -14.22 14.01 21.51
N PRO A 84 -14.46 14.91 20.55
CA PRO A 84 -15.40 16.03 20.69
C PRO A 84 -16.85 15.57 20.90
N ARG A 85 -17.20 14.34 20.50
CA ARG A 85 -18.52 13.75 20.71
C ARG A 85 -18.48 12.22 20.86
N ALA A 86 -19.49 11.66 21.51
CA ALA A 86 -19.75 10.23 21.47
C ALA A 86 -20.34 9.80 20.13
N ALA A 87 -20.02 8.59 19.67
CA ALA A 87 -20.73 7.96 18.57
C ALA A 87 -22.17 7.62 18.99
N HIS A 88 -23.09 7.68 18.02
CA HIS A 88 -24.48 7.29 18.18
C HIS A 88 -24.87 6.18 17.20
N LEU A 89 -25.00 4.96 17.73
CA LEU A 89 -25.32 3.75 16.98
C LEU A 89 -26.83 3.58 16.84
N ASN A 90 -27.32 3.55 15.60
CA ASN A 90 -28.71 3.30 15.24
C ASN A 90 -28.91 1.82 14.91
N ASN A 91 -29.01 0.99 15.96
CA ASN A 91 -29.16 -0.45 15.80
C ASN A 91 -30.53 -0.82 15.22
N ASN A 92 -30.53 -1.57 14.12
CA ASN A 92 -31.73 -2.10 13.50
C ASN A 92 -31.98 -3.53 14.00
N PRO A 93 -33.06 -3.78 14.77
CA PRO A 93 -33.33 -5.11 15.34
C PRO A 93 -33.57 -6.20 14.27
N ASP A 94 -33.89 -5.80 13.03
CA ASP A 94 -34.11 -6.71 11.91
C ASP A 94 -32.85 -6.93 11.05
N ALA A 95 -31.73 -6.26 11.37
CA ALA A 95 -30.47 -6.43 10.65
C ALA A 95 -29.88 -7.83 10.85
N LYS A 96 -29.24 -8.35 9.80
CA LYS A 96 -28.79 -9.75 9.74
C LYS A 96 -27.31 -9.85 9.40
N TYR A 97 -26.72 -10.98 9.80
CA TYR A 97 -25.42 -11.40 9.29
C TYR A 97 -25.53 -11.75 7.81
N VAL A 98 -24.57 -11.30 7.02
CA VAL A 98 -24.49 -11.54 5.58
C VAL A 98 -23.23 -12.34 5.24
N SER A 99 -23.13 -12.86 4.01
CA SER A 99 -21.88 -13.46 3.55
C SER A 99 -20.78 -12.41 3.39
N PHE A 100 -19.51 -12.81 3.43
CA PHE A 100 -18.40 -11.89 3.18
C PHE A 100 -18.49 -11.22 1.80
N ALA A 101 -18.99 -11.93 0.79
CA ALA A 101 -19.20 -11.33 -0.53
C ALA A 101 -20.22 -10.18 -0.50
N ALA A 102 -21.34 -10.36 0.21
CA ALA A 102 -22.34 -9.31 0.37
C ALA A 102 -21.83 -8.15 1.24
N LEU A 103 -21.06 -8.44 2.29
CA LEU A 103 -20.36 -7.42 3.07
C LEU A 103 -19.42 -6.60 2.18
N LYS A 104 -18.58 -7.27 1.38
CA LYS A 104 -17.65 -6.60 0.48
C LYS A 104 -18.38 -5.71 -0.52
N SER A 105 -19.47 -6.17 -1.13
CA SER A 105 -20.30 -5.34 -2.01
C SER A 105 -20.83 -4.11 -1.29
N PHE A 106 -21.36 -4.26 -0.07
CA PHE A 106 -21.84 -3.13 0.73
C PHE A 106 -20.72 -2.12 1.01
N ILE A 107 -19.56 -2.57 1.48
CA ILE A 107 -18.43 -1.67 1.79
C ILE A 107 -17.95 -0.92 0.55
N LEU A 108 -17.90 -1.58 -0.62
CA LEU A 108 -17.52 -0.93 -1.88
C LEU A 108 -18.61 0.01 -2.44
N GLU A 109 -19.86 -0.09 -2.00
CA GLU A 109 -20.93 0.85 -2.38
C GLU A 109 -21.03 2.01 -1.40
N ASP A 110 -20.65 1.79 -0.14
CA ASP A 110 -20.62 2.80 0.90
C ASP A 110 -19.52 3.84 0.64
N ARG A 111 -19.89 5.12 0.60
CA ARG A 111 -18.97 6.22 0.26
C ARG A 111 -18.30 6.86 1.47
N THR A 112 -18.40 6.27 2.66
CA THR A 112 -17.85 6.85 3.89
C THR A 112 -16.34 7.03 3.79
N SER A 113 -15.63 6.09 3.15
CA SER A 113 -14.17 6.16 2.95
C SER A 113 -13.72 7.28 1.98
N GLU A 114 -14.65 7.91 1.26
CA GLU A 114 -14.37 9.06 0.40
C GLU A 114 -14.34 10.39 1.17
N ILE A 115 -14.85 10.43 2.40
CA ILE A 115 -14.81 11.60 3.28
C ILE A 115 -13.36 11.82 3.73
N ASN A 116 -12.91 13.07 3.76
CA ASN A 116 -11.58 13.38 4.24
C ASN A 116 -11.54 13.32 5.77
N TYR A 117 -10.47 12.75 6.31
CA TYR A 117 -10.19 12.75 7.73
C TYR A 117 -9.79 14.16 8.18
N TYR A 118 -10.47 14.67 9.21
CA TYR A 118 -10.14 15.92 9.86
C TYR A 118 -10.11 15.67 11.37
N GLU A 119 -8.94 15.69 11.99
CA GLU A 119 -8.76 15.31 13.40
C GLU A 119 -9.74 16.01 14.36
N GLU A 120 -10.00 17.29 14.13
CA GLU A 120 -10.88 18.13 14.96
C GLU A 120 -12.37 18.08 14.57
N LEU A 121 -12.72 17.51 13.41
CA LEU A 121 -14.07 17.63 12.83
C LEU A 121 -14.73 16.30 12.43
N PHE A 122 -13.94 15.36 11.89
CA PHE A 122 -14.41 14.08 11.38
C PHE A 122 -13.25 13.06 11.43
N HIS A 123 -13.19 12.32 12.52
CA HIS A 123 -12.11 11.39 12.86
C HIS A 123 -12.62 9.94 12.87
N CYS A 124 -11.76 8.98 13.22
CA CYS A 124 -12.02 7.54 13.05
C CYS A 124 -13.37 7.06 13.62
N VAL A 125 -13.82 7.66 14.73
CA VAL A 125 -15.10 7.34 15.36
C VAL A 125 -16.28 7.77 14.50
N ASP A 126 -16.21 8.94 13.85
CA ASP A 126 -17.26 9.41 12.95
C ASP A 126 -17.38 8.51 11.71
N PHE A 127 -16.25 8.08 11.14
CA PHE A 127 -16.23 7.09 10.05
C PHE A 127 -16.88 5.78 10.50
N ALA A 128 -16.47 5.23 11.64
CA ALA A 128 -16.98 3.96 12.15
C ALA A 128 -18.48 4.03 12.48
N GLU A 129 -18.95 5.13 13.06
CA GLU A 129 -20.37 5.38 13.32
C GLU A 129 -21.16 5.44 12.02
N GLN A 130 -20.66 6.15 11.00
CA GLN A 130 -21.37 6.29 9.75
C GLN A 130 -21.49 4.96 8.99
N VAL A 131 -20.41 4.17 8.91
CA VAL A 131 -20.45 2.82 8.33
C VAL A 131 -21.40 1.91 9.10
N HIS A 132 -21.37 1.93 10.44
CA HIS A 132 -22.31 1.17 11.27
C HIS A 132 -23.76 1.51 10.92
N ASN A 133 -24.10 2.79 10.96
CA ASN A 133 -25.46 3.27 10.73
C ASN A 133 -25.94 3.02 9.28
N ASN A 134 -25.03 3.10 8.30
CA ASN A 134 -25.34 2.75 6.92
C ASN A 134 -25.60 1.25 6.75
N ALA A 135 -24.81 0.40 7.39
CA ALA A 135 -24.97 -1.05 7.35
C ALA A 135 -26.30 -1.48 7.99
N GLU A 136 -26.60 -0.99 9.20
CA GLU A 136 -27.84 -1.28 9.92
C GLU A 136 -29.07 -0.85 9.11
N ARG A 137 -29.01 0.32 8.46
CA ARG A 137 -30.04 0.82 7.55
C ARG A 137 -30.19 -0.04 6.29
N ALA A 138 -29.12 -0.67 5.82
CA ALA A 138 -29.13 -1.64 4.73
C ALA A 138 -29.57 -3.05 5.19
N GLY A 139 -29.89 -3.23 6.49
CA GLY A 139 -30.27 -4.53 7.06
C GLY A 139 -29.09 -5.47 7.31
N ILE A 140 -27.87 -4.93 7.37
CA ILE A 140 -26.63 -5.67 7.65
C ILE A 140 -26.23 -5.38 9.10
N LYS A 141 -26.15 -6.44 9.93
CA LYS A 141 -25.78 -6.27 11.34
C LYS A 141 -24.31 -5.89 11.45
N SER A 142 -24.04 -4.77 12.10
CA SER A 142 -22.71 -4.18 12.26
C SER A 142 -22.42 -3.92 13.73
N ALA A 143 -21.16 -3.65 14.04
CA ALA A 143 -20.73 -3.14 15.33
C ALA A 143 -19.66 -2.06 15.14
N LEU A 144 -19.59 -1.15 16.11
CA LEU A 144 -18.47 -0.24 16.27
C LEU A 144 -17.42 -0.88 17.18
N VAL A 145 -16.14 -0.77 16.80
CA VAL A 145 -15.00 -1.33 17.52
C VAL A 145 -14.10 -0.21 17.97
N LEU A 146 -13.72 -0.23 19.24
CA LEU A 146 -12.67 0.62 19.80
C LEU A 146 -11.43 -0.23 20.10
N ILE A 147 -10.29 0.24 19.63
CA ILE A 147 -8.99 -0.41 19.81
C ILE A 147 -8.10 0.51 20.66
N GLY A 148 -7.56 -0.02 21.75
CA GLY A 148 -6.45 0.59 22.48
C GLY A 148 -5.12 -0.04 22.08
N PHE A 149 -4.06 0.77 22.04
CA PHE A 149 -2.70 0.31 21.76
C PHE A 149 -1.81 0.38 23.02
N GLU A 150 -0.81 -0.49 23.13
CA GLU A 150 0.09 -0.54 24.32
C GLU A 150 0.82 0.79 24.57
N ASP A 151 1.29 1.43 23.50
CA ASP A 151 2.14 2.63 23.58
C ASP A 151 1.45 3.90 23.05
N ASN A 152 0.11 3.93 22.98
CA ASN A 152 -0.61 5.11 22.51
C ASN A 152 -1.80 5.48 23.39
N GLU A 153 -1.83 6.76 23.80
CA GLU A 153 -2.96 7.39 24.49
C GLU A 153 -4.19 7.52 23.56
N ILE A 154 -3.97 7.65 22.26
CA ILE A 154 -5.01 7.75 21.23
C ILE A 154 -5.27 6.35 20.64
N GLY A 155 -6.46 5.83 20.90
CA GLY A 155 -6.94 4.59 20.30
C GLY A 155 -7.36 4.74 18.82
N HIS A 156 -7.93 3.67 18.27
CA HIS A 156 -8.52 3.68 16.93
C HIS A 156 -9.97 3.19 16.96
N ALA A 157 -10.79 3.61 16.01
CA ALA A 157 -12.17 3.16 15.85
C ALA A 157 -12.41 2.63 14.44
N LEU A 158 -13.10 1.49 14.35
CA LEU A 158 -13.42 0.80 13.11
C LEU A 158 -14.71 -0.03 13.27
N ASN A 159 -15.06 -0.87 12.30
CA ASN A 159 -16.26 -1.70 12.35
C ASN A 159 -15.97 -3.19 12.44
N ALA A 160 -16.87 -3.94 13.08
CA ALA A 160 -16.87 -5.39 13.08
C ALA A 160 -18.16 -5.93 12.44
N PHE A 161 -18.00 -6.93 11.59
CA PHE A 161 -19.10 -7.62 10.93
C PHE A 161 -18.97 -9.12 11.16
N LYS A 162 -20.00 -9.74 11.74
CA LYS A 162 -20.07 -11.20 11.77
C LYS A 162 -20.67 -11.67 10.45
N THR A 163 -19.86 -12.36 9.66
CA THR A 163 -20.25 -12.95 8.39
C THR A 163 -20.74 -14.39 8.57
N THR A 164 -21.60 -14.84 7.66
CA THR A 164 -22.18 -16.19 7.70
C THR A 164 -21.20 -17.28 7.28
N ASP A 165 -20.13 -16.93 6.55
CA ASP A 165 -19.21 -17.86 5.89
C ASP A 165 -17.73 -17.66 6.28
N ARG A 166 -17.34 -16.49 6.82
CA ARG A 166 -15.94 -16.19 7.20
C ARG A 166 -15.73 -15.76 8.65
N GLY A 167 -16.77 -15.82 9.49
CA GLY A 167 -16.68 -15.42 10.89
C GLY A 167 -16.63 -13.90 11.08
N LEU A 168 -15.91 -13.44 12.11
CA LEU A 168 -15.79 -12.02 12.45
C LEU A 168 -14.77 -11.33 11.53
N VAL A 169 -15.17 -10.22 10.92
CA VAL A 169 -14.35 -9.42 10.01
C VAL A 169 -14.27 -8.01 10.55
N TYR A 170 -13.07 -7.45 10.64
CA TYR A 170 -12.88 -6.04 10.97
C TYR A 170 -12.68 -5.23 9.70
N ILE A 171 -13.43 -4.14 9.57
CA ILE A 171 -13.36 -3.24 8.43
C ILE A 171 -12.97 -1.85 8.93
N ASP A 172 -11.93 -1.29 8.36
CA ASP A 172 -11.52 0.09 8.58
C ASP A 172 -11.78 0.90 7.30
N CYS A 173 -12.72 1.83 7.37
CA CYS A 173 -13.09 2.75 6.31
C CYS A 173 -12.56 4.18 6.56
N THR A 174 -11.62 4.37 7.47
CA THR A 174 -11.10 5.69 7.84
C THR A 174 -10.45 6.36 6.63
N GLY A 175 -11.02 7.50 6.24
CA GLY A 175 -10.63 8.27 5.07
C GLY A 175 -9.20 8.81 5.13
N MET A 176 -8.76 9.38 4.01
CA MET A 176 -7.44 10.00 3.88
C MET A 176 -7.47 11.41 4.47
N ASN A 177 -6.34 11.88 5.00
CA ASN A 177 -6.24 13.29 5.37
C ASN A 177 -6.24 14.16 4.08
N PRO A 178 -6.43 15.49 4.19
CA PRO A 178 -6.49 16.36 3.01
C PRO A 178 -5.17 16.42 2.24
N GLU A 179 -4.03 16.26 2.91
CA GLU A 179 -2.70 16.32 2.30
C GLU A 179 -2.47 15.11 1.39
N ASP A 180 -2.75 13.91 1.89
CA ASP A 180 -2.76 12.66 1.15
C ASP A 180 -3.74 12.76 -0.02
N SER A 181 -4.97 13.21 0.24
CA SER A 181 -5.98 13.35 -0.82
C SER A 181 -5.56 14.35 -1.90
N PHE A 182 -4.89 15.43 -1.53
CA PHE A 182 -4.36 16.43 -2.46
C PHE A 182 -3.21 15.87 -3.28
N TYR A 183 -2.28 15.15 -2.65
CA TYR A 183 -1.17 14.48 -3.31
C TYR A 183 -1.65 13.51 -4.40
N PHE A 184 -2.63 12.65 -4.07
CA PHE A 184 -3.23 11.75 -5.07
C PHE A 184 -3.86 12.53 -6.22
N SER A 185 -4.54 13.64 -5.96
CA SER A 185 -5.15 14.47 -7.00
C SER A 185 -4.13 15.07 -7.98
N ILE A 186 -2.92 15.42 -7.51
CA ILE A 186 -1.88 16.02 -8.37
C ILE A 186 -0.96 14.97 -9.02
N SER A 187 -0.91 13.75 -8.47
CA SER A 187 -0.12 12.64 -9.01
C SER A 187 -0.59 12.18 -10.40
N GLY A 188 -1.78 12.62 -10.84
CA GLY A 188 -2.41 12.17 -12.07
C GLY A 188 -2.96 10.74 -11.99
N ASP A 189 -2.86 10.09 -10.82
CA ASP A 189 -3.55 8.84 -10.55
C ASP A 189 -5.06 9.11 -10.43
N LYS A 190 -5.80 8.72 -11.46
CA LYS A 190 -7.24 8.92 -11.53
C LYS A 190 -8.00 8.03 -10.53
N ASN A 191 -7.32 7.04 -9.95
CA ASN A 191 -7.91 6.12 -9.00
C ASN A 191 -7.37 6.44 -7.59
N LYS A 192 -8.02 7.39 -6.90
CA LYS A 192 -7.80 7.57 -5.46
C LYS A 192 -7.99 6.20 -4.78
N PRO A 193 -7.00 5.69 -4.02
CA PRO A 193 -7.14 4.41 -3.37
C PRO A 193 -8.29 4.50 -2.37
N ARG A 194 -9.26 3.61 -2.52
CA ARG A 194 -10.35 3.51 -1.57
C ARG A 194 -9.77 3.03 -0.25
N ARG A 195 -10.22 3.64 0.84
CA ARG A 195 -9.82 3.26 2.20
C ARG A 195 -10.73 2.16 2.74
N ASP A 196 -11.23 1.29 1.87
CA ASP A 196 -12.07 0.15 2.22
C ASP A 196 -11.15 -1.02 2.59
N LEU A 197 -10.74 -1.08 3.85
CA LEU A 197 -9.68 -1.99 4.31
C LEU A 197 -10.24 -3.10 5.21
N VAL A 198 -9.71 -4.31 5.06
CA VAL A 198 -9.80 -5.35 6.08
C VAL A 198 -8.71 -5.11 7.11
N ALA A 199 -9.12 -4.94 8.37
CA ALA A 199 -8.21 -4.77 9.49
C ALA A 199 -7.88 -6.13 10.14
N TYR A 200 -6.62 -6.30 10.51
CA TYR A 200 -6.09 -7.48 11.19
C TYR A 200 -5.82 -7.11 12.65
N VAL A 201 -6.69 -7.60 13.54
CA VAL A 201 -6.75 -7.21 14.95
C VAL A 201 -6.60 -8.43 15.85
N GLU A 202 -5.45 -8.54 16.53
CA GLU A 202 -5.18 -9.56 17.54
C GLU A 202 -4.37 -8.96 18.69
N LYS A 203 -4.76 -9.23 19.95
CA LYS A 203 -4.07 -8.69 21.12
C LYS A 203 -2.59 -9.12 21.15
N GLY A 204 -1.72 -8.18 21.52
CA GLY A 204 -0.26 -8.35 21.56
C GLY A 204 0.37 -8.42 20.18
N LYS A 205 -0.38 -8.16 19.11
CA LYS A 205 0.13 -8.12 17.74
C LYS A 205 -0.08 -6.74 17.12
N ARG A 206 0.70 -6.45 16.07
CA ARG A 206 0.62 -5.18 15.33
C ARG A 206 -0.71 -5.08 14.61
N TYR A 207 -1.42 -3.99 14.80
CA TYR A 207 -2.55 -3.62 13.96
C TYR A 207 -2.08 -3.39 12.52
N GLY A 208 -2.85 -3.88 11.55
CA GLY A 208 -2.60 -3.52 10.17
C GLY A 208 -3.79 -3.80 9.26
N CYS A 209 -3.66 -3.35 8.02
CA CYS A 209 -4.75 -3.31 7.07
C CYS A 209 -4.27 -3.75 5.69
N ILE A 210 -5.18 -4.38 4.95
CA ILE A 210 -5.05 -4.70 3.52
C ILE A 210 -6.36 -4.28 2.87
N SER A 211 -6.36 -3.75 1.64
CA SER A 211 -7.65 -3.42 1.03
C SER A 211 -8.53 -4.66 0.86
N ILE A 212 -9.83 -4.44 0.96
CA ILE A 212 -10.84 -5.50 0.86
C ILE A 212 -10.80 -6.23 -0.50
N ASP A 213 -10.15 -5.64 -1.51
CA ASP A 213 -9.92 -6.29 -2.79
C ASP A 213 -8.79 -7.33 -2.76
N ASN A 214 -7.81 -7.14 -1.89
CA ASN A 214 -6.60 -7.96 -1.83
C ASN A 214 -6.49 -8.82 -0.55
N ALA A 215 -7.43 -8.68 0.39
CA ALA A 215 -7.52 -9.49 1.59
C ALA A 215 -8.07 -10.92 1.30
N GLU A 216 -7.24 -11.77 0.69
CA GLU A 216 -7.62 -13.13 0.30
C GLU A 216 -7.93 -14.05 1.50
N SER A 217 -7.23 -13.82 2.63
CA SER A 217 -7.46 -14.51 3.90
C SER A 217 -7.60 -13.50 5.05
N LEU A 218 -8.44 -13.85 6.03
CA LEU A 218 -8.62 -13.11 7.28
C LEU A 218 -7.64 -13.56 8.38
N ASP A 219 -6.84 -14.60 8.11
CA ASP A 219 -5.85 -15.08 9.07
C ASP A 219 -4.75 -14.03 9.26
N TYR A 220 -4.40 -13.75 10.52
CA TYR A 220 -3.35 -12.78 10.82
C TYR A 220 -1.99 -13.13 10.17
N SER A 221 -1.68 -14.42 9.96
CA SER A 221 -0.48 -14.84 9.24
C SER A 221 -0.44 -14.37 7.78
N PHE A 222 -1.60 -14.20 7.14
CA PHE A 222 -1.68 -13.61 5.80
C PHE A 222 -1.21 -12.15 5.81
N PHE A 223 -1.64 -11.37 6.80
CA PHE A 223 -1.17 -10.00 6.99
C PHE A 223 0.34 -9.92 7.26
N VAL A 224 0.88 -10.83 8.09
CA VAL A 224 2.33 -10.89 8.34
C VAL A 224 3.10 -11.16 7.04
N GLN A 225 2.63 -12.11 6.23
CA GLN A 225 3.25 -12.42 4.94
C GLN A 225 3.16 -11.23 3.98
N HIS A 226 1.99 -10.60 3.88
CA HIS A 226 1.78 -9.40 3.06
C HIS A 226 2.73 -8.27 3.46
N THR A 227 2.89 -8.02 4.76
CA THR A 227 3.83 -7.01 5.29
C THR A 227 5.27 -7.32 4.92
N HIS A 228 5.68 -8.59 5.00
CA HIS A 228 7.01 -9.02 4.57
C HIS A 228 7.23 -8.79 3.07
N ASP A 229 6.23 -9.11 2.24
CA ASP A 229 6.32 -8.93 0.79
C ASP A 229 6.39 -7.45 0.40
N CYS A 230 5.65 -6.59 1.11
CA CYS A 230 5.75 -5.14 1.04
C CYS A 230 7.16 -4.61 1.35
N GLN A 231 7.77 -5.08 2.44
CA GLN A 231 9.14 -4.70 2.81
C GLN A 231 10.16 -5.15 1.76
N LYS A 232 9.99 -6.36 1.21
CA LYS A 232 10.83 -6.90 0.14
C LYS A 232 10.71 -6.08 -1.14
N LEU A 233 9.49 -5.68 -1.51
CA LEU A 233 9.26 -4.81 -2.66
C LEU A 233 9.93 -3.44 -2.46
N ALA A 234 9.76 -2.83 -1.28
CA ALA A 234 10.41 -1.57 -0.93
C ALA A 234 11.94 -1.64 -1.04
N ALA A 235 12.56 -2.69 -0.49
CA ALA A 235 14.00 -2.91 -0.60
C ALA A 235 14.45 -3.12 -2.07
N THR A 236 13.65 -3.82 -2.87
CA THR A 236 13.93 -4.06 -4.29
C THR A 236 13.92 -2.76 -5.10
N ILE A 237 12.95 -1.89 -4.82
CA ILE A 237 12.84 -0.56 -5.43
C ILE A 237 14.00 0.34 -5.01
N ALA A 238 14.36 0.36 -3.72
CA ALA A 238 15.50 1.12 -3.23
C ALA A 238 16.81 0.72 -3.94
N ASP A 239 17.05 -0.60 -4.08
CA ASP A 239 18.21 -1.10 -4.81
C ASP A 239 18.14 -0.78 -6.31
N PHE A 240 16.96 -0.85 -6.94
CA PHE A 240 16.78 -0.44 -8.34
C PHE A 240 17.14 1.03 -8.54
N ASN A 241 16.62 1.92 -7.69
CA ASN A 241 16.90 3.35 -7.77
C ASN A 241 18.39 3.66 -7.56
N LYS A 242 19.07 2.93 -6.66
CA LYS A 242 20.52 3.01 -6.47
C LYS A 242 21.29 2.59 -7.73
N GLN A 243 20.85 1.54 -8.42
CA GLN A 243 21.46 1.08 -9.67
C GLN A 243 21.23 2.05 -10.82
N VAL A 244 20.03 2.64 -10.94
CA VAL A 244 19.73 3.71 -11.91
C VAL A 244 20.62 4.93 -11.67
N ASP A 245 20.82 5.32 -10.42
CA ASP A 245 21.73 6.40 -10.05
C ASP A 245 23.18 6.10 -10.46
N ALA A 246 23.63 4.87 -10.23
CA ALA A 246 24.97 4.45 -10.65
C ALA A 246 25.11 4.44 -12.18
N PHE A 247 24.09 3.96 -12.90
CA PHE A 247 24.04 3.98 -14.36
C PHE A 247 24.12 5.40 -14.90
N ASN A 248 23.28 6.31 -14.41
CA ASN A 248 23.24 7.71 -14.85
C ASN A 248 24.55 8.46 -14.53
N ARG A 249 25.13 8.23 -13.34
CA ARG A 249 26.46 8.78 -13.01
C ARG A 249 27.55 8.26 -13.92
N ALA A 250 27.56 6.96 -14.22
CA ALA A 250 28.55 6.36 -15.11
C ALA A 250 28.39 6.87 -16.55
N LEU A 251 27.14 7.06 -17.00
CA LEU A 251 26.86 7.63 -18.32
C LEU A 251 27.34 9.07 -18.42
N GLY A 252 27.22 9.86 -17.34
CA GLY A 252 27.75 11.22 -17.26
C GLY A 252 27.13 12.17 -18.29
N GLY A 253 25.88 11.93 -18.68
CA GLY A 253 25.18 12.70 -19.72
C GLY A 253 25.63 12.41 -21.15
N ARG A 254 26.56 11.45 -21.37
CA ARG A 254 27.02 11.06 -22.71
C ARG A 254 25.91 10.33 -23.44
N THR A 255 25.62 10.76 -24.67
CA THR A 255 24.62 10.11 -25.53
C THR A 255 25.25 9.23 -26.61
N SER A 256 26.56 9.35 -26.87
CA SER A 256 27.29 8.53 -27.83
C SER A 256 28.44 7.79 -27.15
N LEU A 257 28.41 6.46 -27.24
CA LEU A 257 29.43 5.57 -26.70
C LEU A 257 30.06 4.74 -27.82
N ARG A 258 31.32 4.33 -27.64
CA ARG A 258 32.04 3.43 -28.56
C ARG A 258 32.20 2.06 -27.90
N GLU A 259 32.53 1.05 -28.70
CA GLU A 259 32.87 -0.27 -28.15
C GLU A 259 34.19 -0.24 -27.36
N PRO A 260 34.32 -1.05 -26.28
CA PRO A 260 33.33 -2.01 -25.75
C PRO A 260 32.32 -1.38 -24.76
N GLU A 261 32.40 -0.08 -24.53
CA GLU A 261 31.59 0.63 -23.52
C GLU A 261 30.10 0.58 -23.87
N TYR A 262 29.75 0.76 -25.15
CA TYR A 262 28.37 0.63 -25.63
C TYR A 262 27.73 -0.70 -25.23
N SER A 263 28.37 -1.82 -25.57
CA SER A 263 27.88 -3.16 -25.22
C SER A 263 27.68 -3.35 -23.71
N ARG A 264 28.58 -2.79 -22.88
CA ARG A 264 28.45 -2.83 -21.42
C ARG A 264 27.25 -2.04 -20.92
N PHE A 265 27.03 -0.82 -21.43
CA PHE A 265 25.88 -0.01 -21.04
C PHE A 265 24.55 -0.61 -21.52
N LYS A 266 24.51 -1.22 -22.71
CA LYS A 266 23.31 -1.94 -23.19
C LYS A 266 22.97 -3.15 -22.32
N ALA A 267 23.96 -3.93 -21.90
CA ALA A 267 23.73 -5.05 -20.98
C ALA A 267 23.22 -4.57 -19.60
N TRP A 268 23.75 -3.44 -19.10
CA TRP A 268 23.29 -2.84 -17.86
C TRP A 268 21.84 -2.32 -18.00
N GLU A 269 21.52 -1.60 -19.08
CA GLU A 269 20.16 -1.13 -19.37
C GLU A 269 19.16 -2.30 -19.43
N ALA A 270 19.50 -3.40 -20.11
CA ALA A 270 18.66 -4.59 -20.17
C ALA A 270 18.41 -5.20 -18.77
N THR A 271 19.42 -5.19 -17.90
CA THR A 271 19.29 -5.64 -16.51
C THR A 271 18.35 -4.73 -15.70
N LEU A 272 18.45 -3.41 -15.89
CA LEU A 272 17.57 -2.44 -15.24
C LEU A 272 16.12 -2.62 -15.70
N GLU A 273 15.88 -2.79 -17.00
CA GLU A 273 14.52 -2.97 -17.51
C GLU A 273 13.89 -4.28 -17.02
N ALA A 274 14.65 -5.38 -17.00
CA ALA A 274 14.18 -6.64 -16.41
C ALA A 274 13.79 -6.47 -14.94
N LYS A 275 14.61 -5.76 -14.15
CA LYS A 275 14.33 -5.49 -12.74
C LYS A 275 13.11 -4.59 -12.55
N LYS A 276 12.95 -3.57 -13.39
CA LYS A 276 11.77 -2.69 -13.41
C LYS A 276 10.49 -3.49 -13.69
N GLN A 277 10.52 -4.41 -14.64
CA GLN A 277 9.38 -5.27 -14.93
C GLN A 277 8.98 -6.14 -13.73
N MET A 278 9.96 -6.75 -13.04
CA MET A 278 9.71 -7.52 -11.81
C MET A 278 9.07 -6.67 -10.70
N ILE A 279 9.49 -5.40 -10.57
CA ILE A 279 8.91 -4.44 -9.61
C ILE A 279 7.45 -4.17 -9.97
N LEU A 280 7.14 -3.90 -11.23
CA LEU A 280 5.77 -3.64 -11.69
C LEU A 280 4.86 -4.83 -11.48
N GLU A 281 5.34 -6.05 -11.76
CA GLU A 281 4.59 -7.29 -11.51
C GLU A 281 4.34 -7.52 -10.01
N SER A 282 5.32 -7.26 -9.17
CA SER A 282 5.18 -7.38 -7.71
C SER A 282 4.20 -6.33 -7.17
N LYS A 283 4.27 -5.09 -7.67
CA LYS A 283 3.33 -4.01 -7.34
C LYS A 283 1.91 -4.32 -7.82
N GLY A 284 1.73 -5.02 -8.94
CA GLY A 284 0.40 -5.42 -9.40
C GLY A 284 -0.28 -6.46 -8.49
N LYS A 285 0.50 -7.19 -7.68
CA LYS A 285 0.01 -8.22 -6.74
C LYS A 285 -0.14 -7.70 -5.32
N LEU A 286 0.63 -6.69 -4.95
CA LEU A 286 0.61 -6.08 -3.63
C LEU A 286 -0.14 -4.76 -3.73
N ASP A 287 -1.18 -4.60 -2.90
CA ASP A 287 -1.81 -3.30 -2.74
C ASP A 287 -0.85 -2.29 -2.09
N ASN A 288 -1.33 -1.08 -1.86
CA ASN A 288 -0.69 -0.11 -0.99
C ASN A 288 -0.39 -0.75 0.37
N CYS A 289 0.89 -0.79 0.74
CA CYS A 289 1.29 -1.33 2.02
C CYS A 289 0.98 -0.30 3.11
N PHE A 290 0.35 -0.76 4.18
CA PHE A 290 -0.15 0.10 5.26
C PHE A 290 0.83 0.13 6.42
N LYS A 291 1.13 1.32 6.95
CA LYS A 291 1.96 1.47 8.16
C LYS A 291 1.15 1.08 9.39
N PRO A 292 1.58 0.09 10.20
CA PRO A 292 0.87 -0.31 11.42
C PRO A 292 0.65 0.86 12.39
N LEU A 293 -0.52 0.90 13.04
CA LEU A 293 -0.85 1.92 14.05
C LEU A 293 -0.27 1.62 15.44
N GLY A 294 0.03 0.36 15.76
CA GLY A 294 0.53 0.00 17.09
C GLY A 294 0.29 -1.46 17.46
N ILE A 295 0.70 -1.85 18.66
CA ILE A 295 0.40 -3.18 19.23
C ILE A 295 -0.97 -3.12 19.91
N VAL A 296 -1.89 -3.98 19.49
CA VAL A 296 -3.26 -4.02 20.03
C VAL A 296 -3.24 -4.50 21.47
N GLU A 297 -3.73 -3.67 22.39
CA GLU A 297 -3.82 -4.01 23.82
C GLU A 297 -5.25 -4.35 24.24
N THR A 298 -6.23 -3.59 23.75
CA THR A 298 -7.65 -3.78 24.06
C THR A 298 -8.50 -3.74 22.79
N VAL A 299 -9.60 -4.50 22.82
CA VAL A 299 -10.63 -4.49 21.76
C VAL A 299 -11.99 -4.48 22.43
N GLU A 300 -12.79 -3.46 22.16
CA GLU A 300 -14.15 -3.31 22.67
C GLU A 300 -15.13 -3.21 21.50
N ILE A 301 -16.12 -4.10 21.43
CA ILE A 301 -17.09 -4.21 20.33
C ILE A 301 -18.49 -3.85 20.84
N TYR A 302 -19.14 -2.92 20.17
CA TYR A 302 -20.48 -2.41 20.48
C TYR A 302 -21.45 -2.78 19.35
N TRP A 303 -22.28 -3.80 19.59
CA TRP A 303 -23.32 -4.30 18.69
C TRP A 303 -24.66 -3.59 18.88
#